data_AF-A0A423J029-F1
#
_entry.id   AF-A0A423J029-F1
#
_cell.length_a   1.000
_cell.length_b   1.000
_cell.length_c   1.000
_cell.angle_alpha   90.00
_cell.angle_beta   90.00
_cell.angle_gamma   90.00
#
_symmetry.space_group_name_H-M   'P 1'
#
loop_
_entity.id
_entity.type
_entity.pdbx_description
1 polymer ?
#
loop_
_entity_poly.entity_id
_entity_poly.type
_entity_poly.pdbx_seq_one_letter_code
_entity_poly.pdbx_strand_id
1 'polypeptide(L)'
;MQGSDEQVIESSAVGTLGAASGPVTAQYLTERYHNKVNMCGNNPSAPAFLCSGVLLRATQHSTQFHFWNPNPAATGVSFSYLRADAKFNKLVFGYNNGFIFYPIFFAPVDKMDPEILCFFPVDGATNSRDQQGCGQVSGLPSGRECQSQGINSAAQYIVHYNSYPNKYGYLCGFNVRDTLNQGATTAFNEAIKAQGMGGTFAFNTQNEFRMAKWAQNMGKTLPVEAVFYINDAGKAGAQYDQRDFKTQTGIWIPMIRITFPQTTTADAIFQFIPADQAISS
;
A
#
# COMPACT_ATOMS: atom_id res chain seq x y z
N MET A 1 4.42 -8.49 -58.12
CA MET A 1 3.78 -9.36 -57.12
C MET A 1 4.57 -9.20 -55.84
N GLN A 2 3.92 -8.60 -54.84
CA GLN A 2 4.47 -8.38 -53.51
C GLN A 2 4.64 -9.74 -52.81
N GLY A 3 5.81 -9.95 -52.20
CA GLY A 3 6.05 -11.02 -51.23
C GLY A 3 6.70 -10.36 -50.02
N SER A 4 5.92 -10.19 -48.97
CA SER A 4 6.32 -9.63 -47.68
C SER A 4 7.03 -10.69 -46.86
N ASP A 5 8.31 -10.47 -46.54
CA ASP A 5 9.04 -11.25 -45.53
C ASP A 5 8.52 -10.89 -44.14
N GLU A 6 7.93 -11.89 -43.50
CA GLU A 6 7.39 -11.87 -42.15
C GLU A 6 8.55 -11.97 -41.15
N GLN A 7 8.96 -10.85 -40.55
CA GLN A 7 9.90 -10.87 -39.43
C GLN A 7 9.23 -11.45 -38.20
N VAL A 8 9.57 -12.70 -37.90
CA VAL A 8 9.29 -13.36 -36.63
C VAL A 8 10.03 -12.60 -35.53
N ILE A 9 9.29 -11.85 -34.70
CA ILE A 9 9.83 -11.25 -33.47
C ILE A 9 9.99 -12.40 -32.46
N GLU A 10 11.22 -12.83 -32.24
CA GLU A 10 11.56 -13.76 -31.17
C GLU A 10 11.21 -13.15 -29.81
N SER A 11 10.30 -13.84 -29.12
CA SER A 11 9.96 -13.62 -27.72
C SER A 11 11.21 -13.72 -26.87
N SER A 12 11.66 -12.59 -26.33
CA SER A 12 12.72 -12.56 -25.33
C SER A 12 12.24 -13.27 -24.07
N ALA A 13 12.97 -14.32 -23.72
CA ALA A 13 12.72 -15.21 -22.60
C ALA A 13 12.48 -14.46 -21.29
N VAL A 14 11.47 -14.92 -20.54
CA VAL A 14 11.24 -14.59 -19.13
C VAL A 14 12.39 -15.19 -18.32
N GLY A 15 13.47 -14.42 -18.21
CA GLY A 15 14.57 -14.70 -17.30
C GLY A 15 14.17 -14.37 -15.87
N THR A 16 14.56 -15.23 -14.94
CA THR A 16 14.50 -15.08 -13.49
C THR A 16 14.63 -13.60 -13.08
N LEU A 17 13.52 -12.97 -12.65
CA LEU A 17 13.50 -11.59 -12.21
C LEU A 17 14.34 -11.45 -10.93
N GLY A 18 15.63 -11.12 -11.10
CA GLY A 18 16.41 -10.49 -10.05
C GLY A 18 15.71 -9.19 -9.61
N ALA A 19 15.95 -8.76 -8.37
CA ALA A 19 15.39 -7.52 -7.85
C ALA A 19 15.59 -6.37 -8.87
N ALA A 20 14.50 -5.68 -9.22
CA ALA A 20 14.54 -4.59 -10.19
C ALA A 20 15.54 -3.51 -9.73
N SER A 21 16.21 -2.86 -10.68
CA SER A 21 17.09 -1.73 -10.36
C SER A 21 16.30 -0.58 -9.73
N GLY A 22 17.00 0.32 -9.04
CA GLY A 22 16.36 1.50 -8.44
C GLY A 22 15.55 2.37 -9.40
N PRO A 23 16.10 2.75 -10.58
CA PRO A 23 15.35 3.50 -11.59
C PRO A 23 14.11 2.75 -12.09
N VAL A 24 14.21 1.44 -12.33
CA VAL A 24 13.08 0.61 -12.78
C VAL A 24 12.01 0.52 -11.69
N THR A 25 12.41 0.40 -10.43
CA THR A 25 11.48 0.42 -9.29
C THR A 25 10.71 1.73 -9.22
N ALA A 26 11.38 2.88 -9.38
CA ALA A 26 10.70 4.19 -9.42
C ALA A 26 9.71 4.31 -10.59
N GLN A 27 10.06 3.76 -11.75
CA GLN A 27 9.17 3.69 -12.91
C GLN A 27 7.92 2.84 -12.61
N TYR A 28 8.09 1.62 -12.09
CA TYR A 28 6.96 0.76 -11.75
C TYR A 28 6.04 1.37 -10.68
N LEU A 29 6.60 2.07 -9.69
CA LEU A 29 5.79 2.80 -8.70
C LEU A 29 4.95 3.89 -9.37
N THR A 30 5.52 4.63 -10.32
CA THR A 30 4.82 5.66 -11.09
C THR A 30 3.71 5.06 -11.95
N GLU A 31 3.99 3.99 -12.68
CA GLU A 31 3.02 3.28 -13.52
C GLU A 31 1.86 2.74 -12.69
N ARG A 32 2.15 2.06 -11.56
CA ARG A 32 1.12 1.53 -10.66
C ARG A 32 0.30 2.62 -9.99
N TYR A 33 0.90 3.75 -9.63
CA TYR A 33 0.18 4.91 -9.10
C TYR A 33 -0.84 5.46 -10.10
N HIS A 34 -0.49 5.55 -11.38
CA HIS A 34 -1.40 6.04 -12.43
C HIS A 34 -2.40 4.98 -12.92
N ASN A 35 -2.15 3.70 -12.66
CA ASN A 35 -3.00 2.60 -13.11
C ASN A 35 -4.29 2.46 -12.27
N LYS A 36 -5.40 3.01 -12.78
CA LYS A 36 -6.73 3.02 -12.14
C LYS A 36 -7.62 1.85 -12.57
N VAL A 37 -7.04 0.69 -12.88
CA VAL A 37 -7.85 -0.53 -13.12
C VAL A 37 -8.77 -0.84 -11.93
N ASN A 38 -9.92 -1.43 -12.23
CA ASN A 38 -10.89 -1.89 -11.23
C ASN A 38 -10.61 -3.32 -10.77
N MET A 39 -9.84 -4.09 -11.56
CA MET A 39 -9.46 -5.45 -11.25
C MET A 39 -8.20 -5.81 -12.04
N CYS A 40 -7.44 -6.78 -11.52
CA CYS A 40 -6.21 -7.24 -12.15
C CYS A 40 -6.51 -8.31 -13.20
N GLY A 41 -5.93 -8.18 -14.39
CA GLY A 41 -6.01 -9.19 -15.45
C GLY A 41 -7.43 -9.55 -15.91
N ASN A 42 -8.40 -8.63 -15.78
CA ASN A 42 -9.82 -8.88 -16.02
C ASN A 42 -10.40 -10.05 -15.19
N ASN A 43 -9.80 -10.36 -14.03
CA ASN A 43 -10.30 -11.37 -13.10
C ASN A 43 -11.16 -10.69 -12.03
N PRO A 44 -12.48 -10.96 -11.96
CA PRO A 44 -13.37 -10.38 -10.93
C PRO A 44 -12.95 -10.70 -9.50
N SER A 45 -12.19 -11.78 -9.28
CA SER A 45 -11.67 -12.21 -7.99
C SER A 45 -10.33 -11.59 -7.63
N ALA A 46 -9.79 -10.71 -8.47
CA ALA A 46 -8.49 -10.07 -8.26
C ALA A 46 -8.65 -8.54 -8.10
N PRO A 47 -8.85 -8.05 -6.86
CA PRO A 47 -8.94 -6.62 -6.59
C PRO A 47 -7.71 -5.86 -7.09
N ALA A 48 -7.90 -4.60 -7.50
CA ALA A 48 -6.85 -3.82 -8.13
C ALA A 48 -5.57 -3.65 -7.29
N PHE A 49 -5.65 -3.71 -5.95
CA PHE A 49 -4.47 -3.62 -5.08
C PHE A 49 -3.47 -4.77 -5.26
N LEU A 50 -3.84 -5.85 -5.98
CA LEU A 50 -2.95 -6.95 -6.30
C LEU A 50 -1.97 -6.62 -7.44
N CYS A 51 -2.22 -5.55 -8.22
CA CYS A 51 -1.41 -5.17 -9.39
C CYS A 51 -1.27 -3.65 -9.61
N SER A 52 -1.99 -2.80 -8.89
CA SER A 52 -1.88 -1.35 -9.02
C SER A 52 -1.79 -0.64 -7.68
N GLY A 53 -1.57 0.68 -7.75
CA GLY A 53 -1.26 1.52 -6.62
C GLY A 53 0.07 1.18 -5.92
N VAL A 54 0.35 1.93 -4.87
CA VAL A 54 1.57 1.78 -4.07
C VAL A 54 1.18 1.48 -2.62
N LEU A 55 1.47 0.26 -2.16
CA LEU A 55 1.29 -0.19 -0.79
C LEU A 55 2.49 0.23 0.05
N LEU A 56 2.33 1.23 0.91
CA LEU A 56 3.42 1.80 1.69
C LEU A 56 3.09 1.85 3.18
N ARG A 57 4.08 1.57 4.02
CA ARG A 57 3.95 1.66 5.47
C ARG A 57 4.99 2.62 6.01
N ALA A 58 4.52 3.63 6.71
CA ALA A 58 5.39 4.52 7.48
C ALA A 58 5.93 3.80 8.71
N THR A 59 7.22 4.00 9.01
CA THR A 59 7.90 3.44 10.18
C THR A 59 8.87 4.46 10.78
N GLN A 60 9.46 4.09 11.91
CA GLN A 60 10.66 4.74 12.42
C GLN A 60 11.76 3.70 12.44
N HIS A 61 12.97 4.10 12.08
CA HIS A 61 14.14 3.24 12.21
C HIS A 61 14.43 3.02 13.71
N SER A 62 15.06 1.89 14.02
CA SER A 62 15.44 1.54 15.40
C SER A 62 16.59 0.55 15.38
N THR A 63 17.42 0.59 16.41
CA THR A 63 18.43 -0.46 16.67
C THR A 63 17.85 -1.64 17.46
N GLN A 64 16.62 -1.52 17.96
CA GLN A 64 15.97 -2.53 18.83
C GLN A 64 15.04 -3.47 18.07
N PHE A 65 14.61 -3.07 16.86
CA PHE A 65 13.73 -3.85 16.00
C PHE A 65 13.96 -3.49 14.55
N HIS A 66 13.65 -4.42 13.66
CA HIS A 66 13.71 -4.20 12.22
C HIS A 66 12.43 -3.51 11.71
N PHE A 67 12.54 -2.61 10.73
CA PHE A 67 11.38 -1.83 10.24
C PHE A 67 10.24 -2.70 9.68
N TRP A 68 10.56 -3.90 9.17
CA TRP A 68 9.59 -4.86 8.64
C TRP A 68 8.94 -5.74 9.71
N ASN A 69 9.40 -5.66 10.97
CA ASN A 69 8.82 -6.42 12.05
C ASN A 69 7.51 -5.78 12.52
N PRO A 70 6.42 -6.56 12.65
CA PRO A 70 5.20 -6.06 13.22
C PRO A 70 5.40 -5.80 14.72
N ASN A 71 4.70 -4.82 15.28
CA ASN A 71 4.68 -4.63 16.73
C ASN A 71 4.19 -5.94 17.41
N PRO A 72 4.96 -6.53 18.34
CA PRO A 72 4.58 -7.78 19.00
C PRO A 72 3.22 -7.74 19.71
N ALA A 73 2.79 -6.58 20.20
CA ALA A 73 1.49 -6.40 20.85
C ALA A 73 0.34 -6.12 19.87
N ALA A 74 0.63 -5.79 18.60
CA ALA A 74 -0.40 -5.52 17.61
C ALA A 74 -1.10 -6.81 17.13
N THR A 75 -2.31 -6.65 16.62
CA THR A 75 -3.16 -7.71 16.04
C THR A 75 -3.05 -7.82 14.52
N GLY A 76 -2.27 -6.95 13.88
CA GLY A 76 -2.17 -6.79 12.43
C GLY A 76 -1.20 -5.65 12.09
N VAL A 77 -1.05 -5.36 10.80
CA VAL A 77 -0.11 -4.35 10.31
C VAL A 77 -0.82 -3.38 9.37
N SER A 78 -0.62 -2.08 9.60
CA SER A 78 -1.27 -1.03 8.81
C SER A 78 -0.41 -0.56 7.66
N PHE A 79 -1.02 -0.39 6.48
CA PHE A 79 -0.40 0.20 5.30
C PHE A 79 -1.31 1.30 4.78
N SER A 80 -0.73 2.29 4.11
CA SER A 80 -1.45 3.19 3.23
C SER A 80 -1.33 2.72 1.79
N TYR A 81 -2.25 3.19 0.95
CA TYR A 81 -2.33 2.84 -0.47
C TYR A 81 -2.46 4.09 -1.32
N LEU A 82 -1.45 4.38 -2.13
CA LEU A 82 -1.43 5.60 -2.95
C LEU A 82 -1.77 5.27 -4.41
N ARG A 83 -2.78 5.95 -4.96
CA ARG A 83 -3.18 5.87 -6.37
C ARG A 83 -3.72 7.21 -6.85
N ALA A 84 -3.67 7.47 -8.15
CA ALA A 84 -4.00 8.77 -8.74
C ALA A 84 -5.48 9.20 -8.60
N ASP A 85 -6.36 8.34 -8.09
CA ASP A 85 -7.76 8.61 -7.74
C ASP A 85 -8.04 8.53 -6.21
N ALA A 86 -7.00 8.31 -5.41
CA ALA A 86 -7.04 8.06 -3.97
C ALA A 86 -5.81 8.67 -3.28
N LYS A 87 -5.73 10.00 -3.38
CA LYS A 87 -4.56 10.78 -2.97
C LYS A 87 -4.66 11.22 -1.51
N PHE A 88 -3.51 11.27 -0.84
CA PHE A 88 -3.33 11.92 0.45
C PHE A 88 -1.96 12.60 0.49
N ASN A 89 -1.78 13.60 1.37
CA ASN A 89 -0.61 14.48 1.35
C ASN A 89 0.44 14.23 2.45
N LYS A 90 0.22 13.25 3.34
CA LYS A 90 1.11 12.99 4.47
C LYS A 90 1.06 11.54 4.96
N LEU A 91 2.04 11.18 5.77
CA LEU A 91 2.03 9.92 6.53
C LEU A 91 1.39 10.10 7.90
N VAL A 92 1.01 8.97 8.50
CA VAL A 92 0.55 8.88 9.88
C VAL A 92 1.65 9.35 10.87
N PHE A 93 1.23 9.93 12.00
CA PHE A 93 2.10 10.36 13.11
C PHE A 93 3.24 11.33 12.75
N GLY A 94 3.18 11.98 11.58
CA GLY A 94 4.26 12.86 11.11
C GLY A 94 5.55 12.11 10.79
N TYR A 95 5.48 10.80 10.55
CA TYR A 95 6.62 10.01 10.08
C TYR A 95 7.08 10.47 8.70
N ASN A 96 8.36 10.23 8.39
CA ASN A 96 8.99 10.75 7.19
C ASN A 96 9.68 9.68 6.33
N ASN A 97 9.61 8.41 6.75
CA ASN A 97 10.17 7.27 6.04
C ASN A 97 9.36 6.00 6.30
N GLY A 98 9.70 4.96 5.56
CA GLY A 98 9.03 3.68 5.65
C GLY A 98 9.49 2.71 4.58
N PHE A 99 8.63 1.76 4.25
CA PHE A 99 8.87 0.78 3.20
C PHE A 99 7.63 0.53 2.34
N ILE A 100 7.88 -0.01 1.15
CA ILE A 100 6.90 -0.35 0.14
C ILE A 100 6.89 -1.86 -0.05
N PHE A 101 5.71 -2.44 -0.16
CA PHE A 101 5.54 -3.81 -0.63
C PHE A 101 5.28 -3.85 -2.13
N TYR A 102 5.83 -4.87 -2.78
CA TYR A 102 5.34 -5.29 -4.10
C TYR A 102 3.84 -5.58 -4.00
N PRO A 103 3.04 -5.22 -5.02
CA PRO A 103 1.76 -5.87 -5.23
C PRO A 103 1.99 -7.37 -5.45
N ILE A 104 1.08 -8.20 -4.94
CA ILE A 104 1.23 -9.67 -4.95
C ILE A 104 1.56 -10.22 -6.35
N PHE A 105 0.90 -9.73 -7.41
CA PHE A 105 1.15 -10.23 -8.78
C PHE A 105 2.49 -9.79 -9.40
N PHE A 106 3.23 -8.90 -8.74
CA PHE A 106 4.56 -8.45 -9.16
C PHE A 106 5.65 -8.79 -8.15
N ALA A 107 5.31 -9.47 -7.05
CA ALA A 107 6.29 -9.91 -6.08
C ALA A 107 7.16 -11.05 -6.68
N PRO A 108 8.45 -11.12 -6.31
CA PRO A 108 9.27 -12.28 -6.65
C PRO A 108 8.64 -13.58 -6.12
N VAL A 109 8.78 -14.68 -6.87
CA VAL A 109 8.09 -15.96 -6.61
C VAL A 109 8.43 -16.62 -5.27
N ASP A 110 9.53 -16.21 -4.63
CA ASP A 110 9.97 -16.70 -3.32
C ASP A 110 9.40 -15.89 -2.15
N LYS A 111 8.59 -14.86 -2.42
CA LYS A 111 7.96 -14.02 -1.40
C LYS A 111 6.61 -14.58 -0.98
N MET A 112 6.26 -14.35 0.28
CA MET A 112 4.92 -14.62 0.77
C MET A 112 3.94 -13.54 0.32
N ASP A 113 2.67 -13.90 0.28
CA ASP A 113 1.55 -12.99 0.06
C ASP A 113 0.97 -12.55 1.41
N PRO A 114 1.13 -11.29 1.83
CA PRO A 114 0.49 -10.79 3.05
C PRO A 114 -1.03 -10.77 2.88
N GLU A 115 -1.76 -11.38 3.83
CA GLU A 115 -3.23 -11.35 3.81
C GLU A 115 -3.72 -9.91 4.07
N ILE A 116 -4.50 -9.36 3.13
CA ILE A 116 -5.13 -8.05 3.26
C ILE A 116 -6.56 -8.23 3.77
N LEU A 117 -6.87 -7.62 4.92
CA LEU A 117 -8.09 -7.90 5.67
C LEU A 117 -9.20 -6.90 5.36
N CYS A 118 -8.88 -5.61 5.43
CA CYS A 118 -9.84 -4.53 5.21
C CYS A 118 -9.14 -3.25 4.75
N PHE A 119 -9.93 -2.35 4.16
CA PHE A 119 -9.50 -1.03 3.73
C PHE A 119 -10.41 0.06 4.30
N PHE A 120 -9.82 1.07 4.92
CA PHE A 120 -10.49 2.27 5.38
C PHE A 120 -10.13 3.42 4.43
N PRO A 121 -11.14 4.13 3.86
CA PRO A 121 -10.89 5.28 2.97
C PRO A 121 -10.10 6.44 3.60
N VAL A 122 -10.04 6.52 4.93
CA VAL A 122 -9.21 7.43 5.73
C VAL A 122 -8.73 6.67 6.98
N ASP A 123 -7.86 7.25 7.81
CA ASP A 123 -7.34 6.65 9.05
C ASP A 123 -8.43 5.91 9.84
N GLY A 124 -8.22 4.61 10.00
CA GLY A 124 -9.18 3.71 10.59
C GLY A 124 -9.11 3.69 12.12
N ALA A 125 -8.03 4.13 12.78
CA ALA A 125 -7.77 3.81 14.19
C ALA A 125 -7.65 2.28 14.44
N THR A 126 -7.00 1.55 13.53
CA THR A 126 -6.97 0.07 13.54
C THR A 126 -6.26 -0.56 14.75
N ASN A 127 -5.53 0.23 15.54
CA ASN A 127 -4.92 -0.22 16.79
C ASN A 127 -5.92 -0.40 17.94
N SER A 128 -7.12 0.19 17.84
CA SER A 128 -8.12 0.23 18.91
C SER A 128 -9.38 -0.57 18.59
N ARG A 129 -9.34 -1.38 17.52
CA ARG A 129 -10.47 -2.13 16.97
C ARG A 129 -10.35 -3.63 17.24
N ASP A 130 -11.49 -4.29 17.36
CA ASP A 130 -11.58 -5.74 17.35
C ASP A 130 -11.34 -6.33 15.93
N GLN A 131 -11.46 -7.66 15.81
CA GLN A 131 -11.35 -8.38 14.52
C GLN A 131 -10.06 -8.05 13.74
N GLN A 132 -8.92 -8.10 14.44
CA GLN A 132 -7.59 -7.80 13.87
C GLN A 132 -7.43 -6.37 13.35
N GLY A 133 -8.25 -5.43 13.82
CA GLY A 133 -8.23 -4.03 13.41
C GLY A 133 -9.30 -3.66 12.40
N CYS A 134 -10.13 -4.62 11.95
CA CYS A 134 -11.14 -4.40 10.91
C CYS A 134 -12.56 -4.22 11.42
N GLY A 135 -12.81 -4.52 12.70
CA GLY A 135 -14.13 -4.33 13.29
C GLY A 135 -14.27 -2.99 13.99
N GLN A 136 -15.07 -2.93 15.04
CA GLN A 136 -15.39 -1.69 15.74
C GLN A 136 -14.38 -1.36 16.82
N VAL A 137 -14.30 -0.08 17.17
CA VAL A 137 -13.79 0.34 18.48
C VAL A 137 -14.87 0.03 19.52
N SER A 138 -14.47 -0.42 20.70
CA SER A 138 -15.41 -0.71 21.80
C SER A 138 -16.33 0.48 22.08
N GLY A 139 -17.64 0.24 22.11
CA GLY A 139 -18.66 1.27 22.30
C GLY A 139 -19.03 2.10 21.07
N LEU A 140 -18.38 1.90 19.91
CA LEU A 140 -18.65 2.64 18.66
C LEU A 140 -19.15 1.71 17.54
N PRO A 141 -20.42 1.26 17.59
CA PRO A 141 -20.95 0.25 16.65
C PRO A 141 -21.05 0.71 15.20
N SER A 142 -21.00 2.02 14.96
CA SER A 142 -20.93 2.61 13.62
C SER A 142 -19.62 2.28 12.89
N GLY A 143 -18.57 1.95 13.66
CA GLY A 143 -17.25 1.60 13.14
C GLY A 143 -17.13 0.15 12.68
N ARG A 144 -18.15 -0.70 12.85
CA ARG A 144 -18.12 -2.09 12.36
C ARG A 144 -17.88 -2.14 10.84
N GLU A 145 -17.57 -3.32 10.32
CA GLU A 145 -17.41 -3.54 8.86
C GLU A 145 -18.54 -2.88 8.06
N CYS A 146 -18.20 -2.15 6.98
CA CYS A 146 -19.16 -1.40 6.19
C CYS A 146 -20.27 -2.30 5.61
N GLN A 147 -19.90 -3.43 5.02
CA GLN A 147 -20.88 -4.35 4.41
C GLN A 147 -21.85 -4.94 5.44
N SER A 148 -21.39 -5.22 6.67
CA SER A 148 -22.24 -5.69 7.77
C SER A 148 -23.32 -4.69 8.20
N GLN A 149 -23.14 -3.41 7.83
CA GLN A 149 -24.07 -2.32 8.11
C GLN A 149 -24.90 -1.92 6.88
N GLY A 150 -24.77 -2.66 5.77
CA GLY A 150 -25.44 -2.32 4.49
C GLY A 150 -24.77 -1.19 3.71
N ILE A 151 -23.58 -0.75 4.12
CA ILE A 151 -22.78 0.27 3.42
C ILE A 151 -21.92 -0.47 2.38
N ASN A 152 -22.41 -0.51 1.14
CA ASN A 152 -21.79 -1.29 0.06
C ASN A 152 -21.33 -0.41 -1.12
N SER A 153 -21.44 0.91 -1.01
CA SER A 153 -21.07 1.86 -2.06
C SER A 153 -20.37 3.09 -1.51
N ALA A 154 -19.61 3.76 -2.37
CA ALA A 154 -18.96 5.03 -2.05
C ALA A 154 -19.97 6.10 -1.62
N ALA A 155 -21.14 6.17 -2.27
CA ALA A 155 -22.18 7.13 -1.91
C ALA A 155 -22.73 6.88 -0.50
N GLN A 156 -23.01 5.62 -0.15
CA GLN A 156 -23.44 5.24 1.20
C GLN A 156 -22.34 5.53 2.23
N TYR A 157 -21.07 5.25 1.90
CA TYR A 157 -19.95 5.59 2.77
C TYR A 157 -19.88 7.09 3.01
N ILE A 158 -20.08 7.94 1.99
CA ILE A 158 -20.04 9.39 2.15
C ILE A 158 -21.20 9.90 3.02
N VAL A 159 -22.39 9.28 2.93
CA VAL A 159 -23.50 9.56 3.87
C VAL A 159 -23.10 9.21 5.29
N HIS A 160 -22.58 7.99 5.53
CA HIS A 160 -22.07 7.55 6.83
C HIS A 160 -20.99 8.50 7.34
N TYR A 161 -20.01 8.80 6.50
CA TYR A 161 -18.92 9.69 6.76
C TYR A 161 -19.40 11.07 7.22
N ASN A 162 -20.36 11.68 6.51
CA ASN A 162 -20.89 13.00 6.85
C ASN A 162 -21.79 13.02 8.08
N SER A 163 -22.33 11.85 8.49
CA SER A 163 -23.18 11.76 9.69
C SER A 163 -22.41 11.88 11.02
N TYR A 164 -21.09 11.67 11.00
CA TYR A 164 -20.25 11.77 12.20
C TYR A 164 -19.33 13.00 12.15
N PRO A 165 -19.42 13.94 13.09
CA PRO A 165 -18.47 15.04 13.17
C PRO A 165 -17.05 14.55 13.52
N ASN A 166 -16.95 13.58 14.43
CA ASN A 166 -15.71 12.87 14.73
C ASN A 166 -15.57 11.66 13.82
N LYS A 167 -14.45 11.55 13.10
CA LYS A 167 -14.18 10.43 12.18
C LYS A 167 -13.48 9.26 12.87
N TYR A 168 -12.68 9.53 13.90
CA TYR A 168 -11.77 8.56 14.49
C TYR A 168 -12.53 7.46 15.21
N GLY A 169 -12.42 6.21 14.73
CA GLY A 169 -13.15 5.05 15.26
C GLY A 169 -14.61 4.92 14.83
N TYR A 170 -15.26 6.01 14.37
CA TYR A 170 -16.67 6.01 13.94
C TYR A 170 -16.89 5.52 12.52
N LEU A 171 -15.90 5.71 11.64
CA LEU A 171 -15.99 5.29 10.25
C LEU A 171 -15.77 3.79 10.11
N CYS A 172 -16.54 3.17 9.22
CA CYS A 172 -16.41 1.75 8.91
C CYS A 172 -15.25 1.49 7.94
N GLY A 173 -14.74 0.26 7.95
CA GLY A 173 -13.79 -0.25 6.95
C GLY A 173 -14.48 -1.26 6.03
N PHE A 174 -14.06 -1.31 4.77
CA PHE A 174 -14.53 -2.30 3.81
C PHE A 174 -13.74 -3.59 3.98
N ASN A 175 -14.43 -4.71 4.19
CA ASN A 175 -13.80 -6.03 4.17
C ASN A 175 -13.37 -6.38 2.75
N VAL A 176 -12.12 -6.80 2.59
CA VAL A 176 -11.52 -7.18 1.30
C VAL A 176 -10.79 -8.52 1.39
N ARG A 177 -11.13 -9.34 2.38
CA ARG A 177 -10.55 -10.69 2.53
C ARG A 177 -10.82 -11.52 1.30
N ASP A 178 -9.85 -12.37 0.97
CA ASP A 178 -9.92 -13.30 -0.15
C ASP A 178 -11.13 -14.23 -0.09
N THR A 179 -11.62 -14.56 1.11
CA THR A 179 -12.84 -15.36 1.34
C THR A 179 -14.10 -14.74 0.74
N LEU A 180 -14.12 -13.43 0.45
CA LEU A 180 -15.21 -12.77 -0.26
C LEU A 180 -15.18 -13.00 -1.78
N ASN A 181 -14.09 -13.56 -2.31
CA ASN A 181 -13.89 -13.79 -3.73
C ASN A 181 -14.13 -12.48 -4.51
N GLN A 182 -14.98 -12.49 -5.55
CA GLN A 182 -15.35 -11.27 -6.30
C GLN A 182 -15.90 -10.12 -5.44
N GLY A 183 -16.47 -10.44 -4.27
CA GLY A 183 -16.96 -9.44 -3.32
C GLY A 183 -15.85 -8.53 -2.78
N ALA A 184 -14.62 -9.02 -2.67
CA ALA A 184 -13.45 -8.19 -2.29
C ALA A 184 -13.18 -7.12 -3.34
N THR A 185 -13.28 -7.45 -4.63
CA THR A 185 -13.08 -6.52 -5.74
C THR A 185 -14.17 -5.45 -5.75
N THR A 186 -15.44 -5.85 -5.61
CA THR A 186 -16.56 -4.91 -5.51
C THR A 186 -16.38 -3.96 -4.33
N ALA A 187 -16.08 -4.51 -3.14
CA ALA A 187 -15.89 -3.71 -1.93
C ALA A 187 -14.72 -2.72 -2.08
N PHE A 188 -13.56 -3.17 -2.58
CA PHE A 188 -12.41 -2.30 -2.74
C PHE A 188 -12.64 -1.18 -3.75
N ASN A 189 -13.31 -1.46 -4.87
CA ASN A 189 -13.62 -0.45 -5.88
C ASN A 189 -14.52 0.67 -5.31
N GLU A 190 -15.50 0.32 -4.49
CA GLU A 190 -16.32 1.31 -3.82
C GLU A 190 -15.57 2.04 -2.70
N ALA A 191 -14.69 1.35 -1.98
CA ALA A 191 -13.90 1.96 -0.91
C ALA A 191 -12.89 3.00 -1.43
N ILE A 192 -12.19 2.69 -2.53
CA ILE A 192 -11.22 3.63 -3.12
C ILE A 192 -11.91 4.84 -3.76
N LYS A 193 -13.07 4.62 -4.38
CA LYS A 193 -13.94 5.70 -4.86
C LYS A 193 -14.42 6.58 -3.71
N ALA A 194 -14.78 5.99 -2.57
CA ALA A 194 -15.19 6.72 -1.37
C ALA A 194 -14.08 7.65 -0.85
N GLN A 195 -12.82 7.21 -0.88
CA GLN A 195 -11.69 8.07 -0.53
C GLN A 195 -11.58 9.27 -1.48
N GLY A 196 -11.67 9.03 -2.79
CA GLY A 196 -11.65 10.10 -3.80
C GLY A 196 -12.78 11.12 -3.64
N MET A 197 -13.92 10.70 -3.09
CA MET A 197 -15.07 11.56 -2.77
C MET A 197 -14.96 12.29 -1.42
N GLY A 198 -14.03 11.92 -0.53
CA GLY A 198 -13.93 12.43 0.83
C GLY A 198 -13.40 13.87 0.98
N GLY A 199 -13.07 14.53 -0.15
CA GLY A 199 -12.69 15.93 -0.20
C GLY A 199 -11.43 16.29 0.60
N THR A 200 -11.39 17.50 1.14
CA THR A 200 -10.23 18.07 1.84
C THR A 200 -9.77 17.24 3.05
N PHE A 201 -10.71 16.68 3.82
CA PHE A 201 -10.36 15.87 4.99
C PHE A 201 -9.67 14.57 4.58
N ALA A 202 -10.21 13.85 3.59
CA ALA A 202 -9.60 12.62 3.09
C ALA A 202 -8.26 12.89 2.40
N PHE A 203 -8.11 14.02 1.70
CA PHE A 203 -6.81 14.41 1.16
C PHE A 203 -5.76 14.70 2.25
N ASN A 204 -6.19 15.27 3.38
CA ASN A 204 -5.34 15.59 4.52
C ASN A 204 -5.20 14.45 5.54
N THR A 205 -5.70 13.25 5.22
CA THR A 205 -5.70 12.07 6.10
C THR A 205 -5.35 10.84 5.28
N GLN A 206 -4.27 10.15 5.63
CA GLN A 206 -3.89 8.90 4.99
C GLN A 206 -5.02 7.86 5.09
N ASN A 207 -5.21 7.06 4.04
CA ASN A 207 -6.05 5.86 4.10
C ASN A 207 -5.32 4.73 4.83
N GLU A 208 -6.04 3.64 5.08
CA GLU A 208 -5.49 2.54 5.85
C GLU A 208 -5.99 1.17 5.37
N PHE A 209 -5.09 0.39 4.76
CA PHE A 209 -5.20 -1.05 4.75
C PHE A 209 -4.81 -1.63 6.10
N ARG A 210 -5.51 -2.70 6.47
CA ARG A 210 -5.11 -3.60 7.54
C ARG A 210 -4.71 -4.95 6.97
N MET A 211 -3.47 -5.33 7.17
CA MET A 211 -2.95 -6.66 6.84
C MET A 211 -2.92 -7.56 8.08
N ALA A 212 -3.00 -8.87 7.87
CA ALA A 212 -2.76 -9.85 8.92
C ALA A 212 -1.33 -9.71 9.45
N LYS A 213 -1.16 -10.04 10.73
CA LYS A 213 0.16 -10.01 11.36
C LYS A 213 0.97 -11.22 10.91
N TRP A 214 2.16 -10.98 10.39
CA TRP A 214 3.16 -12.01 10.12
C TRP A 214 4.12 -12.23 11.30
N ALA A 215 4.97 -13.24 11.19
CA ALA A 215 5.97 -13.57 12.21
C ALA A 215 7.10 -12.52 12.29
N GLN A 216 7.85 -12.50 13.39
CA GLN A 216 9.04 -11.65 13.49
C GLN A 216 10.13 -12.13 12.52
N ASN A 217 10.98 -11.20 12.07
CA ASN A 217 12.21 -11.46 11.32
C ASN A 217 12.02 -12.15 9.97
N MET A 218 10.87 -11.93 9.33
CA MET A 218 10.50 -12.50 8.02
C MET A 218 11.09 -11.73 6.81
N GLY A 219 12.15 -10.93 7.00
CA GLY A 219 12.64 -9.99 5.98
C GLY A 219 12.98 -10.63 4.62
N LYS A 220 13.51 -11.87 4.62
CA LYS A 220 13.79 -12.62 3.37
C LYS A 220 12.52 -13.05 2.63
N THR A 221 11.42 -13.26 3.35
CA THR A 221 10.17 -13.81 2.83
C THR A 221 9.16 -12.72 2.49
N LEU A 222 9.20 -11.57 3.17
CA LEU A 222 8.29 -10.47 2.92
C LEU A 222 8.54 -9.84 1.54
N PRO A 223 7.49 -9.38 0.84
CA PRO A 223 7.61 -8.77 -0.48
C PRO A 223 8.06 -7.31 -0.38
N VAL A 224 9.13 -7.01 0.37
CA VAL A 224 9.69 -5.65 0.46
C VAL A 224 10.32 -5.28 -0.88
N GLU A 225 9.75 -4.25 -1.52
CA GLU A 225 10.22 -3.73 -2.80
C GLU A 225 11.25 -2.63 -2.64
N ALA A 226 11.00 -1.71 -1.70
CA ALA A 226 11.85 -0.55 -1.49
C ALA A 226 11.68 -0.02 -0.06
N VAL A 227 12.69 0.69 0.43
CA VAL A 227 12.51 1.67 1.50
C VAL A 227 12.24 3.04 0.88
N PHE A 228 11.58 3.92 1.62
CA PHE A 228 11.27 5.25 1.10
C PHE A 228 11.44 6.33 2.16
N TYR A 229 11.60 7.56 1.69
CA TYR A 229 11.56 8.76 2.51
C TYR A 229 10.83 9.89 1.76
N ILE A 230 10.30 10.87 2.50
CA ILE A 230 9.50 11.97 1.91
C ILE A 230 10.15 13.35 2.01
N ASN A 231 11.15 13.50 2.87
CA ASN A 231 11.95 14.72 3.05
C ASN A 231 13.27 14.40 3.76
N ASP A 232 14.14 15.40 3.92
CA ASP A 232 15.47 15.24 4.52
C ASP A 232 15.42 14.66 5.95
N ALA A 233 14.36 14.95 6.72
CA ALA A 233 14.20 14.40 8.07
C ALA A 233 13.99 12.87 8.08
N GLY A 234 13.42 12.30 7.01
CA GLY A 234 13.25 10.84 6.87
C GLY A 234 14.44 10.13 6.20
N LYS A 235 15.30 10.87 5.51
CA LYS A 235 16.37 10.30 4.67
C LYS A 235 17.33 9.40 5.46
N ALA A 236 17.82 9.87 6.61
CA ALA A 236 18.74 9.11 7.44
C ALA A 236 18.12 7.79 7.96
N GLY A 237 16.81 7.81 8.27
CA GLY A 237 16.07 6.62 8.67
C GLY A 237 15.94 5.60 7.55
N ALA A 238 15.54 6.03 6.36
CA ALA A 238 15.46 5.14 5.20
C ALA A 238 16.83 4.57 4.79
N GLN A 239 17.90 5.37 4.90
CA GLN A 239 19.27 4.89 4.68
C GLN A 239 19.69 3.82 5.69
N TYR A 240 19.28 3.97 6.96
CA TYR A 240 19.50 2.95 7.99
C TYR A 240 18.75 1.67 7.64
N ASP A 241 17.46 1.79 7.36
CA ASP A 241 16.59 0.67 7.01
C ASP A 241 17.10 -0.09 5.77
N GLN A 242 17.61 0.62 4.75
CA GLN A 242 18.24 0.01 3.57
C GLN A 242 19.45 -0.88 3.93
N ARG A 243 20.35 -0.37 4.78
CA ARG A 243 21.53 -1.12 5.23
C ARG A 243 21.14 -2.31 6.06
N ASP A 244 20.25 -2.10 7.03
CA ASP A 244 19.79 -3.16 7.93
C ASP A 244 19.14 -4.30 7.13
N PHE A 245 18.25 -3.98 6.18
CA PHE A 245 17.63 -5.00 5.32
C PHE A 245 18.68 -5.83 4.58
N LYS A 246 19.67 -5.19 3.94
CA LYS A 246 20.75 -5.90 3.23
C LYS A 246 21.58 -6.75 4.18
N THR A 247 21.92 -6.23 5.36
CA THR A 247 22.70 -6.97 6.37
C THR A 247 21.96 -8.20 6.87
N GLN A 248 20.66 -8.11 7.16
CA GLN A 248 19.88 -9.24 7.71
C GLN A 248 19.47 -10.26 6.65
N THR A 249 19.20 -9.81 5.42
CA THR A 249 18.58 -10.66 4.39
C THR A 249 19.53 -11.04 3.27
N GLY A 250 20.61 -10.29 3.05
CA GLY A 250 21.44 -10.38 1.85
C GLY A 250 20.80 -9.76 0.60
N ILE A 251 19.56 -9.26 0.69
CA ILE A 251 18.80 -8.70 -0.43
C ILE A 251 19.02 -7.20 -0.47
N TRP A 252 19.39 -6.68 -1.64
CA TRP A 252 19.42 -5.23 -1.86
C TRP A 252 18.04 -4.75 -2.30
N ILE A 253 17.61 -3.63 -1.74
CA ILE A 253 16.40 -2.91 -2.15
C ILE A 253 16.75 -1.43 -2.36
N PRO A 254 16.14 -0.75 -3.35
CA PRO A 254 16.37 0.67 -3.55
C PRO A 254 15.72 1.52 -2.46
N MET A 255 16.27 2.72 -2.26
CA MET A 255 15.62 3.79 -1.53
C MET A 255 14.97 4.77 -2.52
N ILE A 256 13.66 5.00 -2.35
CA ILE A 256 12.85 5.86 -3.23
C ILE A 256 12.43 7.13 -2.49
N ARG A 257 12.65 8.29 -3.11
CA ARG A 257 12.06 9.55 -2.65
C ARG A 257 10.62 9.62 -3.11
N ILE A 258 9.68 9.81 -2.18
CA ILE A 258 8.28 10.08 -2.50
C ILE A 258 7.98 11.55 -2.26
N THR A 259 7.53 12.26 -3.28
CA THR A 259 6.93 13.58 -3.12
C THR A 259 5.41 13.42 -3.12
N PHE A 260 4.78 13.64 -1.97
CA PHE A 260 3.32 13.61 -1.88
C PHE A 260 2.68 14.81 -2.59
N PRO A 261 1.47 14.64 -3.17
CA PRO A 261 0.78 15.72 -3.83
C PRO A 261 0.42 16.83 -2.83
N GLN A 262 0.65 18.09 -3.23
CA GLN A 262 0.34 19.27 -2.40
C GLN A 262 -1.11 19.75 -2.59
N THR A 263 -1.76 19.35 -3.68
CA THR A 263 -3.15 19.62 -4.00
C THR A 263 -3.83 18.35 -4.51
N THR A 264 -5.16 18.32 -4.56
CA THR A 264 -5.92 17.18 -5.09
C THR A 264 -5.69 16.92 -6.59
N THR A 265 -5.25 17.94 -7.33
CA THR A 265 -4.95 17.84 -8.76
C THR A 265 -3.50 17.46 -9.05
N ALA A 266 -2.56 17.75 -8.14
CA ALA A 266 -1.16 17.34 -8.27
C ALA A 266 -1.02 15.83 -8.06
N ASP A 267 0.02 15.24 -8.65
CA ASP A 267 0.34 13.82 -8.51
C ASP A 267 1.51 13.57 -7.56
N ALA A 268 1.53 12.36 -7.00
CA ALA A 268 2.69 11.86 -6.28
C ALA A 268 3.83 11.58 -7.26
N ILE A 269 5.08 11.82 -6.84
CA ILE A 269 6.27 11.58 -7.65
C ILE A 269 7.17 10.59 -6.91
N PHE A 270 7.66 9.58 -7.64
CA PHE A 270 8.58 8.56 -7.15
C PHE A 270 9.92 8.70 -7.85
N GLN A 271 10.99 8.89 -7.10
CA GLN A 271 12.32 9.13 -7.67
C GLN A 271 13.36 8.23 -7.03
N PHE A 272 14.15 7.57 -7.87
CA PHE A 272 15.41 6.99 -7.46
C PHE A 272 16.52 8.04 -7.60
N ILE A 273 17.21 8.33 -6.50
CA ILE A 273 18.32 9.28 -6.48
C ILE A 273 19.58 8.50 -6.06
N PRO A 274 20.56 8.30 -6.97
CA PRO A 274 21.76 7.52 -6.67
C PRO A 274 22.54 8.05 -5.47
N ALA A 275 22.67 9.37 -5.34
CA ALA A 275 23.39 10.02 -4.25
C ALA A 275 22.74 9.87 -2.87
N ASP A 276 21.49 9.41 -2.83
CA ASP A 276 20.77 9.21 -1.57
C ASP A 276 20.95 7.80 -1.01
N GLN A 277 21.31 6.83 -1.85
CA GLN A 277 21.44 5.44 -1.44
C GLN A 277 22.53 5.30 -0.36
N ALA A 278 22.25 4.48 0.66
CA ALA A 278 23.23 4.15 1.69
C ALA A 278 24.25 3.12 1.23
N ILE A 279 23.87 2.26 0.28
CA ILE A 279 24.65 1.15 -0.25
C ILE A 279 24.38 0.97 -1.75
N SER A 280 25.37 0.51 -2.50
CA SER A 280 25.22 0.12 -3.89
C SER A 280 24.47 -1.21 -4.02
N SER A 281 23.83 -1.41 -5.18
CA SER A 281 23.17 -2.67 -5.58
C SER A 281 24.15 -3.82 -5.74
#